data_AF-A0A1X7T0N7-F1
#
_entry.id   AF-A0A1X7T0N7-F1
#
_cell.length_a   1.000
_cell.length_b   1.000
_cell.length_c   1.000
_cell.angle_alpha   90.00
_cell.angle_beta   90.00
_cell.angle_gamma   90.00
#
_symmetry.space_group_name_H-M   'P 1'
#
loop_
_entity.id
_entity.type
_entity.pdbx_description
1 polymer ?
#
loop_
_entity_poly.entity_id
_entity_poly.type
_entity_poly.pdbx_seq_one_letter_code
_entity_poly.pdbx_strand_id
1 'polypeptide(L)' 'ILQLAIKHSTIPTVDDVYYTDKCIELEKCIEVNSTIQEMKIKYKSCNENEVTNTIISIIRGVSKNKTITSLTIQ' A
#
# COMPACT_ATOMS: atom_id res chain seq x y z
N ILE A 1 -2.88 -12.21 -9.50
CA ILE A 1 -1.66 -11.49 -9.07
C ILE A 1 -1.90 -10.00 -9.30
N LEU A 2 -1.72 -9.17 -8.27
CA LEU A 2 -1.82 -7.70 -8.38
C LEU A 2 -0.42 -7.07 -8.31
N GLN A 3 -0.14 -6.13 -9.21
CA GLN A 3 1.08 -5.32 -9.17
C GLN A 3 0.73 -3.87 -8.86
N LEU A 4 1.30 -3.33 -7.78
CA LEU A 4 1.14 -1.94 -7.37
C LEU A 4 2.46 -1.20 -7.64
N ALA A 5 2.40 -0.13 -8.43
CA ALA A 5 3.56 0.73 -8.69
C ALA A 5 3.39 2.05 -7.93
N ILE A 6 4.24 2.28 -6.93
CA ILE A 6 4.30 3.55 -6.20
C ILE A 6 5.29 4.44 -6.94
N LYS A 7 4.76 5.44 -7.65
CA LYS A 7 5.55 6.44 -8.37
C LYS A 7 5.64 7.72 -7.54
N HIS A 8 6.79 8.39 -7.66
CA HIS A 8 7.08 9.70 -7.06
C HIS A 8 5.89 10.66 -7.17
N SER A 9 5.37 11.10 -6.03
CA SER A 9 4.52 12.29 -5.96
C SER A 9 5.43 13.50 -5.77
N THR A 10 5.43 14.43 -6.73
CA THR A 10 6.10 15.73 -6.61
C THR A 10 5.31 16.73 -5.77
N ILE A 11 4.17 16.30 -5.22
CA ILE A 11 3.26 17.19 -4.51
C ILE A 11 3.78 17.36 -3.08
N PRO A 12 4.17 18.57 -2.67
CA PRO A 12 4.63 18.84 -1.33
C PRO A 12 3.46 18.65 -0.35
N THR A 13 3.71 17.96 0.75
CA THR A 13 2.99 18.14 2.03
C THR A 13 1.47 18.28 1.87
N VAL A 14 0.81 17.24 1.36
CA VAL A 14 -0.64 17.13 1.61
C VAL A 14 -0.82 16.82 3.09
N ASP A 15 -1.75 17.50 3.76
CA ASP A 15 -2.03 17.34 5.20
C ASP A 15 -1.98 15.86 5.64
N ASP A 16 -1.29 15.59 6.74
CA ASP A 16 -1.06 14.23 7.30
C ASP A 16 -2.38 13.46 7.50
N VAL A 17 -3.48 14.20 7.73
CA VAL A 17 -4.85 13.67 7.85
C VAL A 17 -5.35 13.06 6.53
N TYR A 18 -5.16 13.73 5.39
CA TYR A 18 -5.62 13.23 4.09
C TYR A 18 -4.88 11.97 3.67
N TYR A 19 -3.57 11.90 3.96
CA TYR A 19 -2.78 10.72 3.68
C TYR A 19 -3.21 9.54 4.55
N THR A 20 -3.55 9.81 5.81
CA THR A 20 -4.06 8.82 6.74
C THR A 20 -5.37 8.19 6.25
N ASP A 21 -6.34 9.00 5.79
CA ASP A 21 -7.62 8.50 5.27
C ASP A 21 -7.43 7.56 4.06
N LYS A 22 -6.56 7.95 3.12
CA LYS A 22 -6.22 7.11 1.96
C LYS A 22 -5.56 5.79 2.36
N CYS A 23 -4.67 5.82 3.34
CA CYS A 23 -4.03 4.63 3.90
C CYS A 23 -5.07 3.67 4.52
N ILE A 24 -6.08 4.20 5.23
CA ILE A 24 -7.17 3.41 5.81
C ILE A 24 -8.06 2.79 4.72
N GLU A 25 -8.38 3.53 3.66
CA GLU A 25 -9.14 2.99 2.53
C GLU A 25 -8.38 1.87 1.82
N LEU A 26 -7.07 2.05 1.60
CA LEU A 26 -6.20 1.03 1.01
C LEU A 26 -6.16 -0.24 1.88
N GLU A 27 -5.98 -0.08 3.20
CA GLU A 27 -6.02 -1.18 4.16
C GLU A 27 -7.31 -1.98 4.05
N LYS A 28 -8.47 -1.32 4.07
CA LYS A 28 -9.79 -1.97 3.97
C LYS A 28 -9.98 -2.65 2.62
N CYS A 29 -9.58 -2.02 1.52
CA CYS A 29 -9.71 -2.58 0.18
C CYS A 29 -8.92 -3.88 0.05
N ILE A 30 -7.70 -3.90 0.60
CA ILE A 30 -6.88 -5.11 0.64
C ILE A 30 -7.52 -6.14 1.55
N GLU A 31 -7.95 -5.78 2.77
CA GLU A 31 -8.56 -6.68 3.74
C GLU A 31 -9.74 -7.48 3.15
N VAL A 32 -10.63 -6.83 2.41
CA VAL A 32 -11.84 -7.46 1.84
C VAL A 32 -11.61 -8.18 0.51
N ASN A 33 -10.43 -8.04 -0.11
CA ASN A 33 -10.19 -8.61 -1.43
C ASN A 33 -9.98 -10.13 -1.36
N SER A 34 -10.93 -10.93 -1.84
CA SER A 34 -10.82 -12.40 -1.81
C SER A 34 -10.25 -13.04 -3.08
N THR A 35 -9.97 -12.24 -4.10
CA THR A 35 -9.59 -12.74 -5.44
C THR A 35 -8.09 -12.78 -5.66
N ILE A 36 -7.34 -11.96 -4.92
CA ILE A 36 -5.90 -11.83 -5.07
C ILE A 36 -5.19 -12.77 -4.10
N GLN A 37 -4.29 -13.59 -4.65
CA GLN A 37 -3.42 -14.48 -3.87
C GLN A 37 -1.98 -13.95 -3.75
N GLU A 38 -1.53 -13.14 -4.70
CA GLU A 38 -0.19 -12.54 -4.70
C GLU A 38 -0.27 -11.04 -4.94
N MET A 39 0.49 -10.29 -4.14
CA MET A 39 0.65 -8.85 -4.27
C MET A 39 2.13 -8.48 -4.43
N LYS A 40 2.44 -7.65 -5.44
CA LYS A 40 3.81 -7.19 -5.72
C LYS A 40 3.82 -5.67 -5.71
N ILE A 41 4.68 -5.09 -4.88
CA ILE A 41 4.89 -3.66 -4.78
C ILE A 41 6.19 -3.34 -5.50
N LYS A 42 6.14 -2.40 -6.45
CA LYS A 42 7.31 -1.77 -7.05
C LYS A 42 7.34 -0.33 -6.60
N TYR A 43 8.38 0.09 -5.89
CA TYR A 43 8.52 1.48 -5.48
C TYR A 43 9.76 2.10 -6.11
N LYS A 44 9.60 3.29 -6.69
CA LYS A 44 10.71 4.10 -7.20
C LYS A 44 10.51 5.51 -6.68
N SER A 45 10.93 5.73 -5.43
CA SER A 45 10.73 7.00 -4.73
C SER A 45 12.03 7.47 -4.08
N CYS A 46 12.20 8.79 -4.02
CA CYS A 46 13.29 9.50 -3.35
C CYS A 46 12.85 10.07 -1.98
N ASN A 47 11.56 9.97 -1.63
CA ASN A 47 10.98 10.44 -0.36
C ASN A 47 10.57 9.23 0.49
N GLU A 48 11.31 8.99 1.57
CA GLU A 48 11.24 7.77 2.37
C GLU A 48 9.98 7.68 3.24
N ASN A 49 9.44 8.83 3.69
CA ASN A 49 8.31 8.87 4.63
C ASN A 49 6.99 8.43 4.00
N GLU A 50 6.67 8.92 2.79
CA GLU A 50 5.44 8.55 2.10
C GLU A 50 5.44 7.05 1.74
N VAL A 51 6.57 6.57 1.23
CA VAL A 51 6.75 5.14 0.91
C VAL A 51 6.51 4.27 2.14
N THR A 52 7.07 4.67 3.27
CA THR A 52 6.94 3.94 4.53
C THR A 52 5.48 3.81 4.96
N ASN A 53 4.72 4.91 4.97
CA ASN A 53 3.32 4.87 5.40
C ASN A 53 2.43 4.04 4.46
N THR A 54 2.63 4.13 3.13
CA THR A 54 1.88 3.28 2.18
C THR A 54 2.22 1.80 2.38
N ILE A 55 3.50 1.45 2.53
CA ILE A 55 3.92 0.05 2.74
C ILE A 55 3.35 -0.49 4.05
N ILE A 56 3.37 0.29 5.13
CA ILE A 56 2.78 -0.10 6.43
C ILE A 56 1.29 -0.42 6.26
N SER A 57 0.54 0.44 5.57
CA SER A 57 -0.88 0.21 5.31
C SER A 57 -1.13 -1.02 4.45
N ILE A 58 -0.32 -1.27 3.43
CA ILE A 58 -0.43 -2.49 2.63
C ILE A 58 -0.18 -3.73 3.51
N ILE A 59 0.88 -3.74 4.32
CA ILE A 59 1.18 -4.86 5.23
C ILE A 59 0.04 -5.08 6.23
N ARG A 60 -0.56 -4.02 6.78
CA ARG A 60 -1.71 -4.11 7.69
C ARG A 60 -2.93 -4.72 7.01
N GLY A 61 -3.27 -4.27 5.80
CA GLY A 61 -4.37 -4.83 5.02
C GLY A 61 -4.11 -6.30 4.65
N VAL A 62 -2.92 -6.62 4.16
CA VAL A 62 -2.50 -8.00 3.81
C VAL A 62 -2.56 -8.91 5.03
N SER A 63 -2.15 -8.44 6.21
CA SER A 63 -2.16 -9.24 7.44
C SER A 63 -3.57 -9.63 7.90
N LYS A 64 -4.59 -8.84 7.54
CA LYS A 64 -6.02 -9.14 7.80
C LYS A 64 -6.66 -9.94 6.67
N ASN A 65 -6.07 -9.91 5.48
CA ASN A 65 -6.53 -10.63 4.31
C ASN A 65 -6.16 -12.12 4.42
N LYS A 66 -7.15 -13.01 4.25
CA LYS A 66 -6.95 -14.48 4.36
C LYS A 66 -6.56 -15.17 3.06
N THR A 67 -6.63 -14.49 1.92
CA THR A 67 -6.40 -15.07 0.59
C THR A 67 -5.03 -14.74 0.03
N ILE A 68 -4.43 -13.61 0.40
CA ILE A 68 -3.09 -13.22 0.00
C ILE A 68 -2.08 -14.08 0.76
N THR A 69 -1.34 -14.89 0.02
CA THR A 69 -0.31 -15.80 0.56
C THR A 69 1.11 -15.26 0.32
N SER A 70 1.27 -14.31 -0.60
CA SER A 70 2.57 -13.73 -0.93
C SER A 70 2.48 -12.22 -1.12
N LEU A 71 3.36 -11.52 -0.41
CA LEU A 71 3.66 -10.10 -0.60
C LEU A 71 5.13 -9.96 -0.97
N THR A 72 5.42 -9.37 -2.13
CA THR A 72 6.78 -9.08 -2.57
C THR A 72 6.97 -7.57 -2.71
N ILE A 73 8.07 -7.03 -2.19
CA ILE A 73 8.45 -5.62 -2.29
C ILE A 73 9.74 -5.56 -3.11
N GLN A 74 9.75 -4.73 -4.17
CA GLN A 74 10.82 -4.62 -5.17
C GLN A 74 11.18 -3.18 -5.48
#